data_AF-A0A7V1VYU5-F1
#
_entry.id   AF-A0A7V1VYU5-F1
#
_cell.length_a   1.000
_cell.length_b   1.000
_cell.length_c   1.000
_cell.angle_alpha   90.00
_cell.angle_beta   90.00
_cell.angle_gamma   90.00
#
_symmetry.space_group_name_H-M   'P 1'
#
loop_
_entity.id
_entity.type
_entity.pdbx_description
1 polymer ?
#
loop_
_entity_poly.entity_id
_entity_poly.type
_entity_poly.pdbx_seq_one_letter_code
_entity_poly.pdbx_strand_id
1 'polypeptide(L)'
;MAMDMKSMIAAMAELPESQRKIMLGERLSMFAEMSEEDRQQAMRQMMEGMSGLPKDRMERLLKSRLEILAEMPEARRQALMTTHMKLLQQMPERARMEMQLIQSLKPQLLPPVQGMVENMMKMMPMPAMAEPTPARGKSSAPAPIAPTTSLYSRRAAPEPTYLARWGQTVTWIVALGGVWSVIWPFLFGYGSDGTIAVNNVIFGAGIAVLAAIVAGARQPASVGWVAALLWLVTLTGAWLVLSPFILGYRDQTAAAALTVLTGAGIGVLALIVVLARPEST
;
A
#
# COMPACT_ATOMS: atom_id res chain seq x y z
N MET A 1 11.51 -21.21 -14.27
CA MET A 1 10.21 -21.89 -14.22
C MET A 1 9.18 -20.90 -13.69
N ALA A 2 8.12 -20.61 -14.46
CA ALA A 2 7.03 -19.76 -13.97
C ALA A 2 6.28 -20.50 -12.86
N MET A 3 6.04 -19.84 -11.73
CA MET A 3 5.27 -20.43 -10.64
C MET A 3 3.81 -20.51 -11.07
N ASP A 4 3.22 -21.70 -10.99
CA ASP A 4 1.81 -21.92 -11.30
C ASP A 4 0.91 -21.13 -10.32
N MET A 5 -0.24 -20.65 -10.81
CA MET A 5 -1.18 -19.81 -10.06
C MET A 5 -1.66 -20.49 -8.79
N LYS A 6 -1.91 -21.82 -8.83
CA LYS A 6 -2.35 -22.59 -7.67
C LYS A 6 -1.30 -22.60 -6.57
N SER A 7 -0.03 -22.76 -6.96
CA SER A 7 1.11 -22.75 -6.03
C SER A 7 1.27 -21.37 -5.37
N MET A 8 1.10 -20.30 -6.14
CA MET A 8 1.13 -18.93 -5.61
C MET A 8 0.01 -18.67 -4.60
N ILE A 9 -1.21 -19.14 -4.86
CA ILE A 9 -2.36 -18.95 -3.95
C ILE A 9 -2.17 -19.77 -2.66
N ALA A 10 -1.63 -21.00 -2.78
CA ALA A 10 -1.29 -21.81 -1.62
C ALA A 10 -0.22 -21.13 -0.75
N ALA A 11 0.83 -20.55 -1.36
CA ALA A 11 1.83 -19.79 -0.63
C ALA A 11 1.24 -18.54 0.04
N MET A 12 0.37 -17.80 -0.67
CA MET A 12 -0.30 -16.61 -0.15
C MET A 12 -1.19 -16.90 1.06
N ALA A 13 -1.82 -18.08 1.10
CA ALA A 13 -2.64 -18.51 2.24
C ALA A 13 -1.81 -18.71 3.52
N GLU A 14 -0.54 -19.05 3.40
CA GLU A 14 0.37 -19.31 4.52
C GLU A 14 1.03 -18.05 5.09
N LEU A 15 0.96 -16.93 4.36
CA LEU A 15 1.56 -15.66 4.81
C LEU A 15 0.90 -15.14 6.10
N PRO A 16 1.64 -14.37 6.93
CA PRO A 16 1.05 -13.54 7.98
C PRO A 16 -0.04 -12.64 7.42
N GLU A 17 -1.03 -12.28 8.24
CA GLU A 17 -2.21 -11.54 7.79
C GLU A 17 -1.87 -10.22 7.10
N SER A 18 -0.98 -9.42 7.69
CA SER A 18 -0.52 -8.15 7.11
C SER A 18 0.10 -8.31 5.73
N GLN A 19 1.00 -9.29 5.56
CA GLN A 19 1.64 -9.58 4.27
C GLN A 19 0.65 -10.14 3.24
N ARG A 20 -0.24 -11.04 3.67
CA ARG A 20 -1.32 -11.59 2.83
C ARG A 20 -2.21 -10.46 2.32
N LYS A 21 -2.60 -9.51 3.18
CA LYS A 21 -3.43 -8.36 2.82
C LYS A 21 -2.75 -7.48 1.78
N ILE A 22 -1.47 -7.16 1.96
CA ILE A 22 -0.70 -6.35 1.00
C ILE A 22 -0.67 -7.03 -0.37
N MET A 23 -0.21 -8.29 -0.43
CA MET A 23 -0.07 -9.01 -1.71
C MET A 23 -1.43 -9.22 -2.40
N LEU A 24 -2.45 -9.56 -1.63
CA LEU A 24 -3.80 -9.78 -2.16
C LEU A 24 -4.42 -8.45 -2.62
N GLY A 25 -4.18 -7.35 -1.92
CA GLY A 25 -4.66 -6.01 -2.28
C GLY A 25 -4.05 -5.49 -3.56
N GLU A 26 -2.75 -5.70 -3.76
CA GLU A 26 -2.09 -5.39 -5.03
C GLU A 26 -2.68 -6.20 -6.20
N ARG A 27 -2.93 -7.50 -5.99
CA ARG A 27 -3.53 -8.38 -7.01
C ARG A 27 -4.97 -7.98 -7.34
N LEU A 28 -5.80 -7.70 -6.34
CA LEU A 28 -7.18 -7.24 -6.56
C LEU A 28 -7.22 -5.88 -7.24
N SER A 29 -6.31 -4.97 -6.89
CA SER A 29 -6.18 -3.68 -7.56
C SER A 29 -5.82 -3.84 -9.03
N MET A 30 -4.87 -4.73 -9.34
CA MET A 30 -4.53 -5.08 -10.72
C MET A 30 -5.73 -5.67 -11.47
N PHE A 31 -6.48 -6.59 -10.86
CA PHE A 31 -7.68 -7.18 -11.48
C PHE A 31 -8.74 -6.12 -11.78
N ALA A 32 -8.92 -5.13 -10.90
CA ALA A 32 -9.90 -4.07 -11.08
C ALA A 32 -9.59 -3.20 -12.32
N GLU A 33 -8.32 -3.08 -12.70
CA GLU A 33 -7.84 -2.29 -13.84
C GLU A 33 -7.78 -3.08 -15.16
N MET A 34 -7.96 -4.40 -15.11
CA MET A 34 -8.00 -5.27 -16.30
C MET A 34 -9.29 -5.10 -17.10
N SER A 35 -9.24 -5.50 -18.38
CA SER A 35 -10.45 -5.67 -19.20
C SER A 35 -11.40 -6.67 -18.53
N GLU A 36 -12.70 -6.62 -18.85
CA GLU A 36 -13.68 -7.54 -18.26
C GLU A 36 -13.37 -9.02 -18.56
N GLU A 37 -12.88 -9.32 -19.77
CA GLU A 37 -12.52 -10.69 -20.19
C GLU A 37 -11.30 -11.20 -19.43
N ASP A 38 -10.24 -10.38 -19.39
CA ASP A 38 -9.01 -10.67 -18.66
C ASP A 38 -9.25 -10.82 -17.16
N ARG A 39 -10.06 -9.92 -16.58
CA ARG A 39 -10.47 -9.99 -15.17
C ARG A 39 -11.24 -11.27 -14.89
N GLN A 40 -12.19 -11.67 -15.74
CA GLN A 40 -12.91 -12.93 -15.59
C GLN A 40 -11.96 -14.13 -15.62
N GLN A 41 -11.00 -14.16 -16.55
CA GLN A 41 -10.03 -15.24 -16.64
C GLN A 41 -9.13 -15.31 -15.40
N ALA A 42 -8.56 -14.18 -14.97
CA ALA A 42 -7.68 -14.12 -13.81
C ALA A 42 -8.43 -14.51 -12.52
N MET A 43 -9.66 -14.01 -12.32
CA MET A 43 -10.48 -14.35 -11.16
C MET A 43 -10.93 -15.82 -11.18
N ARG A 44 -11.19 -16.40 -12.36
CA ARG A 44 -11.51 -17.84 -12.49
C ARG A 44 -10.33 -18.69 -12.02
N GLN A 45 -9.12 -18.42 -12.50
CA GLN A 45 -7.91 -19.11 -12.05
C GLN A 45 -7.69 -18.96 -10.54
N MET A 46 -8.00 -17.78 -9.99
CA MET A 46 -7.94 -17.55 -8.56
C MET A 46 -8.94 -18.43 -7.78
N MET A 47 -10.19 -18.52 -8.23
CA MET A 47 -11.19 -19.40 -7.62
C MET A 47 -10.83 -20.87 -7.72
N GLU A 48 -10.28 -21.30 -8.85
CA GLU A 48 -9.81 -22.67 -9.06
C GLU A 48 -8.67 -23.01 -8.10
N GLY A 49 -7.67 -22.12 -7.97
CA GLY A 49 -6.58 -22.33 -7.02
C GLY A 49 -7.05 -22.33 -5.56
N MET A 50 -7.99 -21.46 -5.19
CA MET A 50 -8.61 -21.47 -3.85
C MET A 50 -9.40 -22.75 -3.58
N SER A 51 -10.02 -23.36 -4.61
CA SER A 51 -10.75 -24.63 -4.48
C SER A 51 -9.87 -25.79 -4.04
N GLY A 52 -8.57 -25.73 -4.34
CA GLY A 52 -7.61 -26.76 -3.97
C GLY A 52 -7.06 -26.63 -2.55
N LEU A 53 -7.49 -25.62 -1.77
CA LEU A 53 -6.96 -25.37 -0.43
C LEU A 53 -7.78 -26.08 0.66
N PRO A 54 -7.15 -26.47 1.77
CA PRO A 54 -7.84 -26.79 3.02
C PRO A 54 -8.80 -25.67 3.45
N LYS A 55 -9.89 -26.04 4.13
CA LYS A 55 -10.97 -25.10 4.50
C LYS A 55 -10.46 -23.90 5.32
N ASP A 56 -9.58 -24.12 6.29
CA ASP A 56 -9.01 -23.06 7.13
C ASP A 56 -8.18 -22.04 6.32
N ARG A 57 -7.45 -22.50 5.31
CA ARG A 57 -6.66 -21.65 4.40
C ARG A 57 -7.55 -20.82 3.50
N MET A 58 -8.62 -21.43 3.01
CA MET A 58 -9.62 -20.77 2.19
C MET A 58 -10.38 -19.70 3.00
N GLU A 59 -10.76 -20.00 4.24
CA GLU A 59 -11.40 -19.03 5.16
C GLU A 59 -10.48 -17.82 5.41
N ARG A 60 -9.18 -18.05 5.69
CA ARG A 60 -8.19 -16.97 5.87
C ARG A 60 -8.07 -16.08 4.65
N LEU A 61 -7.94 -16.65 3.45
CA LEU A 61 -7.86 -15.88 2.20
C LEU A 61 -9.14 -15.12 1.90
N LEU A 62 -10.29 -15.75 2.09
CA LEU A 62 -11.58 -15.14 1.82
C LEU A 62 -11.84 -13.98 2.80
N LYS A 63 -11.51 -14.15 4.09
CA LYS A 63 -11.56 -13.07 5.08
C LYS A 63 -10.70 -11.88 4.63
N SER A 64 -9.42 -12.11 4.31
CA SER A 64 -8.54 -11.04 3.84
C SER A 64 -9.09 -10.36 2.58
N ARG A 65 -9.63 -11.13 1.62
CA ARG A 65 -10.26 -10.58 0.40
C ARG A 65 -11.45 -9.67 0.72
N LEU A 66 -12.33 -10.07 1.65
CA LEU A 66 -13.51 -9.27 2.02
C LEU A 66 -13.12 -7.96 2.70
N GLU A 67 -12.13 -8.00 3.59
CA GLU A 67 -11.63 -6.80 4.27
C GLU A 67 -10.98 -5.81 3.29
N ILE A 68 -10.13 -6.31 2.39
CA ILE A 68 -9.52 -5.48 1.33
C ILE A 68 -10.60 -4.85 0.44
N LEU A 69 -11.58 -5.63 0.00
CA LEU A 69 -12.66 -5.11 -0.86
C LEU A 69 -13.44 -3.97 -0.17
N ALA A 70 -13.63 -4.03 1.15
CA ALA A 70 -14.30 -2.97 1.90
C ALA A 70 -13.48 -1.66 1.92
N GLU A 71 -12.16 -1.74 1.93
CA GLU A 71 -11.24 -0.59 1.92
C GLU A 71 -11.00 -0.02 0.50
N MET A 72 -11.30 -0.77 -0.55
CA MET A 72 -11.12 -0.32 -1.93
C MET A 72 -12.08 0.81 -2.33
N PRO A 73 -11.68 1.70 -3.26
CA PRO A 73 -12.58 2.66 -3.88
C PRO A 73 -13.80 1.98 -4.50
N GLU A 74 -14.98 2.61 -4.36
CA GLU A 74 -16.26 2.02 -4.74
C GLU A 74 -16.30 1.51 -6.19
N ALA A 75 -15.79 2.29 -7.14
CA ALA A 75 -15.74 1.90 -8.56
C ALA A 75 -14.93 0.61 -8.79
N ARG A 76 -13.76 0.47 -8.14
CA ARG A 76 -12.91 -0.73 -8.26
C ARG A 76 -13.55 -1.93 -7.59
N ARG A 77 -14.12 -1.74 -6.40
CA ARG A 77 -14.88 -2.77 -5.69
C ARG A 77 -16.05 -3.27 -6.55
N GLN A 78 -16.85 -2.36 -7.11
CA GLN A 78 -18.00 -2.72 -7.93
C GLN A 78 -17.60 -3.52 -9.16
N ALA A 79 -16.51 -3.13 -9.83
CA ALA A 79 -15.99 -3.86 -10.98
C ALA A 79 -15.60 -5.31 -10.63
N LEU A 80 -14.84 -5.50 -9.53
CA LEU A 80 -14.47 -6.83 -9.04
C LEU A 80 -15.67 -7.67 -8.61
N MET A 81 -16.62 -7.07 -7.89
CA MET A 81 -17.82 -7.77 -7.42
C MET A 81 -18.71 -8.19 -8.60
N THR A 82 -18.88 -7.33 -9.60
CA THR A 82 -19.69 -7.64 -10.79
C THR A 82 -19.13 -8.85 -11.53
N THR A 83 -17.82 -8.87 -11.79
CA THR A 83 -17.16 -10.02 -12.41
C THR A 83 -17.23 -11.27 -11.54
N HIS A 84 -17.04 -11.12 -10.21
CA HIS A 84 -17.17 -12.22 -9.27
C HIS A 84 -18.55 -12.88 -9.32
N MET A 85 -19.61 -12.07 -9.28
CA MET A 85 -20.99 -12.55 -9.34
C MET A 85 -21.29 -13.27 -10.66
N LYS A 86 -20.82 -12.72 -11.79
CA LYS A 86 -20.97 -13.37 -13.10
C LYS A 86 -20.28 -14.73 -13.14
N LEU A 87 -19.10 -14.86 -12.54
CA LEU A 87 -18.40 -16.16 -12.44
C LEU A 87 -19.14 -17.14 -11.53
N LEU A 88 -19.67 -16.69 -10.39
CA LEU A 88 -20.45 -17.55 -9.48
C LEU A 88 -21.74 -18.06 -10.13
N GLN A 89 -22.42 -17.24 -10.92
CA GLN A 89 -23.59 -17.67 -11.70
C GLN A 89 -23.28 -18.79 -12.70
N GLN A 90 -22.05 -18.84 -13.21
CA GLN A 90 -21.58 -19.91 -14.11
C GLN A 90 -21.13 -21.17 -13.36
N MET A 91 -20.99 -21.11 -12.02
CA MET A 91 -20.45 -22.18 -11.18
C MET A 91 -21.31 -22.35 -9.92
N PRO A 92 -22.53 -22.90 -10.02
CA PRO A 92 -23.49 -22.91 -8.91
C PRO A 92 -22.99 -23.64 -7.65
N GLU A 93 -22.25 -24.74 -7.81
CA GLU A 93 -21.66 -25.45 -6.66
C GLU A 93 -20.60 -24.61 -5.95
N ARG A 94 -19.79 -23.85 -6.72
CA ARG A 94 -18.81 -22.91 -6.17
C ARG A 94 -19.50 -21.78 -5.42
N ALA A 95 -20.59 -21.25 -5.96
CA ALA A 95 -21.40 -20.20 -5.33
C ALA A 95 -21.96 -20.65 -3.98
N ARG A 96 -22.51 -21.88 -3.90
CA ARG A 96 -23.01 -22.45 -2.63
C ARG A 96 -21.90 -22.56 -1.59
N MET A 97 -20.74 -23.09 -1.99
CA MET A 97 -19.61 -23.26 -1.09
C MET A 97 -19.05 -21.91 -0.61
N GLU A 98 -18.87 -20.92 -1.50
CA GLU A 98 -18.40 -19.59 -1.11
C GLU A 98 -19.41 -18.89 -0.19
N MET A 99 -20.71 -19.04 -0.44
CA MET A 99 -21.75 -18.53 0.45
C MET A 99 -21.68 -19.13 1.87
N GLN A 100 -21.47 -20.43 1.99
CA GLN A 100 -21.30 -21.09 3.29
C GLN A 100 -20.09 -20.56 4.06
N LEU A 101 -18.97 -20.32 3.36
CA LEU A 101 -17.76 -19.75 3.96
C LEU A 101 -17.98 -18.28 4.37
N ILE A 102 -18.67 -17.49 3.54
CA ILE A 102 -19.03 -16.11 3.90
C ILE A 102 -19.89 -16.09 5.15
N GLN A 103 -20.86 -17.00 5.28
CA GLN A 103 -21.70 -17.11 6.47
C GLN A 103 -20.89 -17.49 7.72
N SER A 104 -19.94 -18.42 7.62
CA SER A 104 -19.07 -18.79 8.76
C SER A 104 -18.10 -17.66 9.15
N LEU A 105 -17.67 -16.85 8.18
CA LEU A 105 -16.75 -15.73 8.41
C LEU A 105 -17.44 -14.47 8.92
N LYS A 106 -18.71 -14.23 8.57
CA LYS A 106 -19.46 -13.01 8.92
C LYS A 106 -19.26 -12.52 10.37
N PRO A 107 -19.39 -13.36 11.43
CA PRO A 107 -19.20 -12.89 12.81
C PRO A 107 -17.76 -12.47 13.15
N GLN A 108 -16.78 -12.86 12.33
CA GLN A 108 -15.36 -12.54 12.51
C GLN A 108 -14.92 -11.28 11.73
N LEU A 109 -15.81 -10.72 10.91
CA LEU A 109 -15.52 -9.54 10.09
C LEU A 109 -15.78 -8.25 10.87
N LEU A 110 -15.08 -7.18 10.49
CA LEU A 110 -15.35 -5.85 11.02
C LEU A 110 -16.78 -5.39 10.66
N PRO A 111 -17.49 -4.64 11.52
CA PRO A 111 -18.88 -4.23 11.27
C PRO A 111 -19.13 -3.56 9.89
N PRO A 112 -18.25 -2.68 9.38
CA PRO A 112 -18.43 -2.11 8.04
C PRO A 112 -18.39 -3.17 6.93
N VAL A 113 -17.54 -4.19 7.08
CA VAL A 113 -17.39 -5.31 6.14
C VAL A 113 -18.63 -6.21 6.19
N GLN A 114 -19.20 -6.43 7.38
CA GLN A 114 -20.45 -7.19 7.53
C GLN A 114 -21.60 -6.55 6.73
N GLY A 115 -21.76 -5.23 6.82
CA GLY A 115 -22.79 -4.52 6.05
C GLY A 115 -22.58 -4.63 4.54
N MET A 116 -21.34 -4.54 4.07
CA MET A 116 -21.00 -4.77 2.66
C MET A 116 -21.37 -6.21 2.22
N VAL A 117 -21.01 -7.20 3.03
CA VAL A 117 -21.30 -8.62 2.75
C VAL A 117 -22.80 -8.89 2.71
N GLU A 118 -23.58 -8.33 3.65
CA GLU A 118 -25.04 -8.47 3.65
C GLU A 118 -25.68 -7.87 2.40
N ASN A 119 -25.23 -6.69 1.98
CA ASN A 119 -25.71 -6.07 0.75
C ASN A 119 -25.36 -6.92 -0.48
N MET A 120 -24.16 -7.49 -0.52
CA MET A 120 -23.75 -8.43 -1.58
C MET A 120 -24.62 -9.69 -1.60
N MET A 121 -24.93 -10.28 -0.43
CA MET A 121 -25.81 -11.44 -0.32
C MET A 121 -27.23 -11.14 -0.81
N LYS A 122 -27.76 -9.94 -0.53
CA LYS A 122 -29.08 -9.51 -1.01
C LYS A 122 -29.14 -9.37 -2.54
N MET A 123 -28.02 -9.01 -3.17
CA MET A 123 -27.93 -8.84 -4.63
C MET A 123 -27.66 -10.15 -5.37
N MET A 124 -27.24 -11.22 -4.68
CA MET A 124 -27.06 -12.51 -5.31
C MET A 124 -28.42 -13.13 -5.64
N PRO A 125 -28.72 -13.40 -6.93
CA PRO A 125 -29.87 -14.21 -7.26
C PRO A 125 -29.63 -15.59 -6.64
N MET A 126 -30.41 -15.92 -5.61
CA MET A 126 -30.44 -17.26 -5.06
C MET A 126 -30.78 -18.18 -6.25
N PRO A 127 -29.88 -19.10 -6.66
CA PRO A 127 -30.23 -20.03 -7.71
C PRO A 127 -31.49 -20.72 -7.22
N ALA A 128 -32.60 -20.53 -7.95
CA ALA A 128 -33.83 -21.28 -7.71
C ALA A 128 -33.39 -22.72 -7.51
N MET A 129 -33.73 -23.33 -6.38
CA MET A 129 -33.26 -24.66 -6.00
C MET A 129 -33.68 -25.61 -7.12
N ALA A 130 -32.81 -25.76 -8.11
CA ALA A 130 -33.09 -26.54 -9.28
C ALA A 130 -33.21 -27.96 -8.78
N GLU A 131 -34.39 -28.55 -8.99
CA GLU A 131 -34.64 -29.95 -8.69
C GLU A 131 -33.46 -30.78 -9.22
N PRO A 132 -32.96 -31.73 -8.43
CA PRO A 132 -31.77 -32.51 -8.76
C PRO A 132 -31.95 -33.11 -10.16
N THR A 133 -31.17 -32.60 -11.11
CA THR A 133 -31.24 -33.03 -12.50
C THR A 133 -30.82 -34.50 -12.57
N PRO A 134 -31.66 -35.41 -13.09
CA PRO A 134 -31.31 -36.82 -13.18
C PRO A 134 -30.03 -37.00 -14.01
N ALA A 135 -29.15 -37.86 -13.51
CA ALA A 135 -27.78 -38.07 -13.97
C ALA A 135 -27.69 -38.17 -15.51
N ARG A 136 -27.11 -37.14 -16.15
CA ARG A 136 -26.91 -37.09 -17.60
C ARG A 136 -25.64 -37.86 -17.97
N GLY A 137 -25.81 -38.89 -18.78
CA GLY A 137 -24.75 -39.78 -19.25
C GLY A 137 -23.63 -39.07 -20.03
N LYS A 138 -22.42 -39.62 -19.83
CA LYS A 138 -21.17 -39.50 -20.59
C LYS A 138 -21.23 -38.58 -21.82
N SER A 139 -20.71 -37.36 -21.68
CA SER A 139 -20.42 -36.46 -22.80
C SER A 139 -18.92 -36.47 -23.11
N SER A 140 -18.63 -36.55 -24.41
CA SER A 140 -17.34 -36.64 -25.08
C SER A 140 -16.43 -35.42 -24.87
N ALA A 141 -15.12 -35.69 -24.84
CA ALA A 141 -14.05 -34.72 -24.60
C ALA A 141 -14.00 -33.58 -25.64
N PRO A 142 -13.83 -32.31 -25.22
CA PRO A 142 -13.64 -31.19 -26.13
C PRO A 142 -12.20 -31.11 -26.67
N ALA A 143 -12.09 -30.63 -27.91
CA ALA A 143 -10.85 -30.52 -28.69
C ALA A 143 -9.88 -29.44 -28.15
N PRO A 144 -8.57 -29.53 -28.48
CA PRO A 144 -7.54 -28.65 -27.94
C PRO A 144 -7.63 -27.26 -28.59
N ILE A 145 -7.72 -26.22 -27.75
CA ILE A 145 -7.72 -24.82 -28.18
C ILE A 145 -6.25 -24.39 -28.37
N ALA A 146 -5.93 -23.89 -29.56
CA ALA A 146 -4.59 -23.41 -29.90
C ALA A 146 -4.21 -22.15 -29.10
N PRO A 147 -2.92 -21.94 -28.78
CA PRO A 147 -2.46 -20.82 -27.99
C PRO A 147 -2.54 -19.52 -28.81
N THR A 148 -3.50 -18.67 -28.48
CA THR A 148 -3.53 -17.28 -28.94
C THR A 148 -2.43 -16.50 -28.23
N THR A 149 -1.36 -16.20 -28.96
CA THR A 149 -0.33 -15.25 -28.56
C THR A 149 -0.97 -13.87 -28.44
N SER A 150 -1.45 -13.53 -27.25
CA SER A 150 -2.03 -12.23 -26.95
C SER A 150 -0.94 -11.17 -26.95
N LEU A 151 -1.11 -10.16 -27.80
CA LEU A 151 -0.36 -8.90 -27.85
C LEU A 151 -0.64 -8.02 -26.61
N TYR A 152 -0.44 -8.56 -25.41
CA TYR A 152 -0.58 -7.85 -24.15
C TYR A 152 0.77 -7.36 -23.68
N SER A 153 1.02 -6.05 -23.79
CA SER A 153 1.63 -5.25 -22.72
C SER A 153 1.89 -3.83 -23.19
N ARG A 154 0.83 -3.03 -23.32
CA ARG A 154 0.98 -1.60 -23.06
C ARG A 154 0.63 -1.36 -21.60
N ARG A 155 1.63 -1.60 -20.75
CA ARG A 155 1.63 -1.35 -19.29
C ARG A 155 1.13 0.07 -19.05
N ALA A 156 -0.09 0.23 -18.51
CA ALA A 156 -0.42 1.47 -17.82
C ALA A 156 0.55 1.58 -16.63
N ALA A 157 1.16 2.75 -16.45
CA ALA A 157 2.08 2.97 -15.33
C ALA A 157 1.30 2.76 -14.02
N PRO A 158 1.84 1.97 -13.06
CA PRO A 158 1.16 1.76 -11.79
C PRO A 158 0.95 3.10 -11.09
N GLU A 159 -0.27 3.38 -10.64
CA GLU A 159 -0.58 4.53 -9.80
C GLU A 159 0.28 4.48 -8.51
N PRO A 160 0.88 5.59 -8.08
CA PRO A 160 1.71 5.61 -6.88
C PRO A 160 0.87 5.25 -5.65
N THR A 161 1.30 4.22 -4.92
CA THR A 161 0.67 3.78 -3.67
C THR A 161 0.63 4.91 -2.63
N TYR A 162 -0.28 4.80 -1.65
CA TYR A 162 -0.38 5.77 -0.54
C TYR A 162 0.96 6.02 0.16
N LEU A 163 1.76 4.96 0.34
CA LEU A 163 3.12 5.04 0.90
C LEU A 163 4.07 5.87 0.03
N ALA A 164 3.95 5.82 -1.29
CA ALA A 164 4.75 6.64 -2.20
C ALA A 164 4.39 8.13 -2.06
N ARG A 165 3.10 8.47 -1.96
CA ARG A 165 2.65 9.86 -1.75
C ARG A 165 3.12 10.40 -0.40
N TRP A 166 2.98 9.60 0.67
CA TRP A 166 3.43 9.99 2.01
C TRP A 166 4.95 10.22 2.07
N GLY A 167 5.74 9.29 1.52
CA GLY A 167 7.20 9.45 1.43
C GLY A 167 7.61 10.69 0.64
N GLN A 168 6.88 11.03 -0.42
CA GLN A 168 7.13 12.23 -1.21
C GLN A 168 6.86 13.52 -0.42
N THR A 169 5.74 13.61 0.31
CA THR A 169 5.43 14.78 1.16
C THR A 169 6.51 14.98 2.22
N VAL A 170 6.93 13.91 2.90
CA VAL A 170 7.99 13.96 3.91
C VAL A 170 9.30 14.46 3.30
N THR A 171 9.68 13.93 2.13
CA THR A 171 10.90 14.33 1.43
C THR A 171 10.89 15.82 1.08
N TRP A 172 9.73 16.35 0.65
CA TRP A 172 9.59 17.78 0.36
C TRP A 172 9.72 18.66 1.61
N ILE A 173 9.13 18.27 2.73
CA ILE A 173 9.24 19.06 3.96
C ILE A 173 10.70 19.11 4.43
N VAL A 174 11.40 17.97 4.39
CA VAL A 174 12.83 17.90 4.75
C VAL A 174 13.67 18.76 3.81
N ALA A 175 13.42 18.70 2.50
CA ALA A 175 14.12 19.53 1.52
C ALA A 175 13.92 21.04 1.80
N LEU A 176 12.68 21.46 2.06
CA LEU A 176 12.37 22.85 2.37
C LEU A 176 13.03 23.31 3.68
N GLY A 177 13.06 22.46 4.71
CA GLY A 177 13.76 22.75 5.95
C GLY A 177 15.27 22.93 5.77
N GLY A 178 15.89 22.11 4.92
CA GLY A 178 17.30 22.26 4.54
C GLY A 178 17.57 23.56 3.79
N VAL A 179 16.75 23.89 2.78
CA VAL A 179 16.86 25.14 2.01
C VAL A 179 16.68 26.37 2.91
N TRP A 180 15.68 26.36 3.79
CA TRP A 180 15.47 27.42 4.77
C TRP A 180 16.70 27.62 5.66
N SER A 181 17.29 26.53 6.14
CA SER A 181 18.51 26.55 6.98
C SER A 181 19.68 27.24 6.28
N VAL A 182 19.83 27.09 4.96
CA VAL A 182 20.87 27.77 4.17
C VAL A 182 20.58 29.26 4.01
N ILE A 183 19.32 29.63 3.79
CA ILE A 183 18.94 30.99 3.38
C ILE A 183 18.85 31.95 4.58
N TRP A 184 18.35 31.50 5.73
CA TRP A 184 18.02 32.42 6.83
C TRP A 184 19.21 33.25 7.37
N PRO A 185 20.47 32.74 7.46
CA PRO A 185 21.56 33.57 7.97
C PRO A 185 21.78 34.81 7.11
N PHE A 186 21.55 34.71 5.79
CA PHE A 186 21.69 35.84 4.87
C PHE A 186 20.51 36.80 4.95
N LEU A 187 19.28 36.29 5.09
CA LEU A 187 18.08 37.12 5.21
C LEU A 187 18.11 38.03 6.45
N PHE A 188 18.69 37.55 7.54
CA PHE A 188 18.72 38.27 8.83
C PHE A 188 20.07 38.95 9.11
N GLY A 189 20.98 39.03 8.13
CA GLY A 189 22.24 39.76 8.25
C GLY A 189 23.34 39.04 9.05
N TYR A 190 23.17 37.75 9.35
CA TYR A 190 24.17 36.89 9.99
C TYR A 190 25.11 36.18 9.01
N GLY A 191 24.97 36.43 7.71
CA GLY A 191 25.79 35.79 6.67
C GLY A 191 27.28 36.13 6.74
N SER A 192 27.65 37.25 7.38
CA SER A 192 29.05 37.64 7.61
C SER A 192 29.64 37.05 8.90
N ASP A 193 28.81 36.52 9.80
CA ASP A 193 29.29 35.79 10.97
C ASP A 193 29.68 34.37 10.54
N GLY A 194 30.98 34.16 10.36
CA GLY A 194 31.52 32.90 9.85
C GLY A 194 31.04 31.68 10.65
N THR A 195 30.86 31.78 11.96
CA THR A 195 30.46 30.62 12.78
C THR A 195 28.99 30.27 12.55
N ILE A 196 28.12 31.27 12.56
CA ILE A 196 26.68 31.08 12.38
C ILE A 196 26.37 30.67 10.95
N ALA A 197 26.93 31.38 9.97
CA ALA A 197 26.73 31.10 8.56
C ALA A 197 27.24 29.71 8.19
N VAL A 198 28.48 29.35 8.56
CA VAL A 198 29.05 28.04 8.21
C VAL A 198 28.26 26.89 8.83
N ASN A 199 27.87 26.99 10.11
CA ASN A 199 27.06 25.94 10.76
C ASN A 199 25.73 25.73 10.02
N ASN A 200 24.98 26.80 9.79
CA ASN A 200 23.66 26.70 9.16
C ASN A 200 23.73 26.27 7.69
N VAL A 201 24.73 26.75 6.94
CA VAL A 201 24.93 26.38 5.53
C VAL A 201 25.34 24.92 5.40
N ILE A 202 26.28 24.41 6.20
CA ILE A 202 26.73 23.01 6.12
C ILE A 202 25.58 22.05 6.41
N PHE A 203 24.88 22.23 7.53
CA PHE A 203 23.80 21.32 7.92
C PHE A 203 22.57 21.48 7.01
N GLY A 204 22.22 22.71 6.63
CA GLY A 204 21.14 22.98 5.69
C GLY A 204 21.38 22.37 4.31
N ALA A 205 22.58 22.57 3.75
CA ALA A 205 22.95 21.99 2.47
C ALA A 205 23.02 20.46 2.53
N GLY A 206 23.56 19.89 3.61
CA GLY A 206 23.60 18.44 3.84
C GLY A 206 22.20 17.82 3.81
N ILE A 207 21.24 18.41 4.53
CA ILE A 207 19.83 17.95 4.52
C ILE A 207 19.22 18.10 3.12
N ALA A 208 19.40 19.25 2.46
CA ALA A 208 18.79 19.51 1.15
C ALA A 208 19.31 18.55 0.07
N VAL A 209 20.62 18.29 0.04
CA VAL A 209 21.24 17.33 -0.89
C VAL A 209 20.72 15.93 -0.64
N LEU A 210 20.64 15.51 0.62
CA LEU A 210 20.14 14.19 0.96
C LEU A 210 18.68 13.99 0.57
N ALA A 211 17.83 15.00 0.82
CA ALA A 211 16.44 14.97 0.38
C ALA A 211 16.32 14.93 -1.16
N ALA A 212 17.18 15.65 -1.89
CA ALA A 212 17.22 15.61 -3.34
C ALA A 212 17.65 14.24 -3.90
N ILE A 213 18.65 13.60 -3.29
CA ILE A 213 19.07 12.24 -3.65
C ILE A 213 17.90 11.26 -3.52
N VAL A 214 17.12 11.40 -2.45
CA VAL A 214 15.97 10.53 -2.16
C VAL A 214 14.82 10.80 -3.12
N ALA A 215 14.52 12.07 -3.41
CA ALA A 215 13.53 12.44 -4.40
C ALA A 215 13.91 12.00 -5.83
N GLY A 216 15.22 12.01 -6.15
CA GLY A 216 15.76 11.59 -7.44
C GLY A 216 15.93 10.09 -7.60
N ALA A 217 15.93 9.32 -6.51
CA ALA A 217 16.00 7.87 -6.55
C ALA A 217 14.73 7.31 -7.21
N ARG A 218 14.86 6.78 -8.43
CA ARG A 218 13.75 6.17 -9.19
C ARG A 218 13.20 4.88 -8.57
N GLN A 219 13.81 4.39 -7.49
CA GLN A 219 13.35 3.21 -6.78
C GLN A 219 12.54 3.63 -5.54
N PRO A 220 11.44 2.93 -5.22
CA PRO A 220 10.70 3.20 -4.00
C PRO A 220 11.66 3.03 -2.82
N ALA A 221 11.94 4.12 -2.10
CA ALA A 221 12.83 4.08 -0.94
C ALA A 221 12.31 3.01 0.03
N SER A 222 13.15 2.02 0.33
CA SER A 222 12.78 1.00 1.30
C SER A 222 12.41 1.68 2.62
N VAL A 223 11.49 1.07 3.38
CA VAL A 223 11.01 1.66 4.63
C VAL A 223 12.14 1.91 5.63
N GLY A 224 13.18 1.06 5.62
CA GLY A 224 14.38 1.25 6.43
C GLY A 224 15.18 2.49 6.05
N TRP A 225 15.30 2.78 4.75
CA TRP A 225 15.98 3.99 4.26
C TRP A 225 15.24 5.27 4.65
N VAL A 226 13.91 5.30 4.50
CA VAL A 226 13.09 6.45 4.94
C VAL A 226 13.22 6.68 6.45
N ALA A 227 13.21 5.60 7.23
CA ALA A 227 13.42 5.69 8.68
C ALA A 227 14.82 6.24 9.03
N ALA A 228 15.88 5.77 8.36
CA ALA A 228 17.24 6.27 8.58
C ALA A 228 17.37 7.77 8.27
N LEU A 229 16.75 8.22 7.18
CA LEU A 229 16.69 9.64 6.81
C LEU A 229 16.00 10.48 7.86
N LEU A 230 14.84 10.04 8.33
CA LEU A 230 14.10 10.74 9.38
C LEU A 230 14.91 10.84 10.67
N TRP A 231 15.60 9.77 11.07
CA TRP A 231 16.51 9.81 12.22
C TRP A 231 17.64 10.82 12.05
N LEU A 232 18.26 10.88 10.86
CA LEU A 232 19.30 11.87 10.58
C LEU A 232 18.76 13.31 10.65
N VAL A 233 17.56 13.55 10.13
CA VAL A 233 16.89 14.86 10.22
C VAL A 233 16.60 15.21 11.68
N THR A 234 16.11 14.27 12.49
CA THR A 234 15.91 14.46 13.93
C THR A 234 17.21 14.81 14.65
N LEU A 235 18.30 14.09 14.38
CA LEU A 235 19.62 14.38 14.95
C LEU A 235 20.15 15.76 14.52
N THR A 236 19.87 16.17 13.30
CA THR A 236 20.26 17.50 12.80
C THR A 236 19.46 18.61 13.49
N GLY A 237 18.14 18.41 13.69
CA GLY A 237 17.32 19.31 14.50
C GLY A 237 17.85 19.45 15.93
N ALA A 238 18.21 18.33 16.57
CA ALA A 238 18.81 18.33 17.90
C ALA A 238 20.17 19.07 17.92
N TRP A 239 21.01 18.87 16.91
CA TRP A 239 22.27 19.61 16.77
C TRP A 239 22.05 21.12 16.67
N LEU A 240 21.12 21.58 15.83
CA LEU A 240 20.82 23.01 15.68
C LEU A 240 20.32 23.67 16.97
N VAL A 241 19.63 22.91 17.83
CA VAL A 241 19.24 23.38 19.16
C VAL A 241 20.47 23.53 20.07
N LEU A 242 21.42 22.61 19.99
CA LEU A 242 22.61 22.59 20.85
C LEU A 242 23.74 23.52 20.34
N SER A 243 23.79 23.80 19.04
CA SER A 243 24.93 24.47 18.41
C SER A 243 25.22 25.88 18.92
N PRO A 244 24.24 26.74 19.31
CA PRO A 244 24.55 28.06 19.89
C PRO A 244 25.33 27.96 21.20
N PHE A 245 25.11 26.90 21.98
CA PHE A 245 25.78 26.67 23.26
C PHE A 245 27.18 26.10 23.06
N ILE A 246 27.33 25.18 22.10
CA ILE A 246 28.60 24.50 21.82
C ILE A 246 29.56 25.43 21.06
N LEU A 247 29.05 26.18 20.08
CA LEU A 247 29.84 27.05 19.21
C LEU A 247 29.99 28.48 19.76
N GLY A 248 29.42 28.77 20.94
CA GLY A 248 29.68 30.02 21.65
C GLY A 248 28.99 31.26 21.10
N TYR A 249 27.93 31.14 20.29
CA TYR A 249 27.15 32.27 19.79
C TYR A 249 25.80 32.48 20.50
N ARG A 250 25.62 31.89 21.69
CA ARG A 250 24.40 32.02 22.51
C ARG A 250 24.03 33.47 22.85
N ASP A 251 25.02 34.36 22.97
CA ASP A 251 24.82 35.75 23.39
C ASP A 251 24.25 36.60 22.23
N GLN A 252 24.26 36.07 21.00
CA GLN A 252 23.55 36.63 19.85
C GLN A 252 22.08 36.20 19.89
N THR A 253 21.32 36.81 20.80
CA THR A 253 19.96 36.37 21.19
C THR A 253 19.04 36.06 20.01
N ALA A 254 19.00 36.91 18.98
CA ALA A 254 18.17 36.68 17.79
C ALA A 254 18.67 35.51 16.93
N ALA A 255 19.97 35.40 16.64
CA ALA A 255 20.52 34.29 15.87
C ALA A 255 20.40 32.95 16.60
N ALA A 256 20.69 32.95 17.91
CA ALA A 256 20.53 31.78 18.75
C ALA A 256 19.07 31.33 18.79
N ALA A 257 18.12 32.25 18.98
CA ALA A 257 16.69 31.96 18.96
C ALA A 257 16.23 31.39 17.60
N LEU A 258 16.62 32.00 16.48
CA LEU A 258 16.27 31.51 15.15
C LEU A 258 16.85 30.11 14.87
N THR A 259 18.09 29.86 15.28
CA THR A 259 18.73 28.54 15.14
C THR A 259 17.97 27.48 15.96
N VAL A 260 17.67 27.79 17.23
CA VAL A 260 16.97 26.88 18.15
C VAL A 260 15.56 26.59 17.66
N LEU A 261 14.80 27.62 17.25
CA LEU A 261 13.43 27.45 16.74
C LEU A 261 13.41 26.63 15.45
N THR A 262 14.35 26.89 14.54
CA THR A 262 14.48 26.12 13.29
C THR A 262 14.83 24.65 13.59
N GLY A 263 15.80 24.42 14.48
CA GLY A 263 16.19 23.08 14.90
C GLY A 263 15.06 22.31 15.57
N ALA A 264 14.34 22.94 16.50
CA ALA A 264 13.20 22.36 17.19
C ALA A 264 12.06 22.04 16.21
N GLY A 265 11.72 22.95 15.30
CA GLY A 265 10.68 22.75 14.29
C GLY A 265 10.98 21.57 13.37
N ILE A 266 12.20 21.50 12.83
CA ILE A 266 12.64 20.39 11.97
C ILE A 266 12.64 19.06 12.76
N GLY A 267 13.20 19.06 13.97
CA GLY A 267 13.32 17.87 14.81
C GLY A 267 11.97 17.29 15.24
N VAL A 268 11.05 18.15 15.71
CA VAL A 268 9.70 17.74 16.13
C VAL A 268 8.90 17.23 14.94
N LEU A 269 8.94 17.91 13.80
CA LEU A 269 8.20 17.47 12.62
C LEU A 269 8.72 16.11 12.13
N ALA A 270 10.04 15.91 12.06
CA ALA A 270 10.61 14.61 11.72
C ALA A 270 10.18 13.52 12.71
N LEU A 271 10.18 13.82 14.02
CA LEU A 271 9.74 12.88 15.04
C LEU A 271 8.25 12.51 14.91
N ILE A 272 7.37 13.49 14.68
CA ILE A 272 5.95 13.24 14.43
C ILE A 272 5.77 12.32 13.23
N VAL A 273 6.52 12.54 12.16
CA VAL A 273 6.47 11.68 10.96
C VAL A 273 6.95 10.25 11.27
N VAL A 274 7.99 10.08 12.08
CA VAL A 274 8.44 8.76 12.55
C VAL A 274 7.36 8.06 13.37
N LEU A 275 6.70 8.78 14.27
CA LEU A 275 5.67 8.24 15.18
C LEU A 275 4.33 8.00 14.48
N ALA A 276 3.96 8.81 13.49
CA ALA A 276 2.74 8.68 12.70
C ALA A 276 2.85 7.61 11.60
N ARG A 277 3.98 6.90 11.53
CA ARG A 277 4.16 5.78 10.62
C ARG A 277 3.04 4.76 10.89
N PRO A 278 2.19 4.43 9.90
CA PRO A 278 1.20 3.40 10.09
C PRO A 278 1.95 2.12 10.44
N GLU A 279 1.73 1.61 11.64
CA GLU A 279 2.18 0.27 11.97
C GLU A 279 1.53 -0.65 10.93
N SER A 280 2.37 -1.38 10.21
CA SER A 280 1.90 -2.43 9.32
C SER A 280 1.40 -3.59 10.18
N THR A 281 0.30 -3.37 10.92
CA THR A 281 -0.47 -4.39 11.63
C THR A 281 -1.40 -5.09 10.67
#